data_AF-A0A658NJJ6-F1
#
_entry.id   AF-A0A658NJJ6-F1
#
_cell.length_a   1.000
_cell.length_b   1.000
_cell.length_c   1.000
_cell.angle_alpha   90.00
_cell.angle_beta   90.00
_cell.angle_gamma   90.00
#
_symmetry.space_group_name_H-M   'P 1'
#
loop_
_entity.id
_entity.type
_entity.pdbx_description
1 polymer ?
#
loop_
_entity_poly.entity_id
_entity_poly.type
_entity_poly.pdbx_seq_one_letter_code
_entity_poly.pdbx_strand_id
1 'polypeptide(L)' 'YKPTCEGHPGQIKKAVKLIAGASRPLLYIGGGVILSGAHKELRALAETLQAPVTWTLMGIGGFPAGHPLSLGMLGMH' A
#
# COMPACT_ATOMS: atom_id res chain seq x y z
N TYR A 1 -15.41 13.75 8.62
CA TYR A 1 -14.89 12.37 8.79
C TYR A 1 -13.89 12.37 9.96
N LYS A 2 -13.96 11.41 10.89
CA LYS A 2 -13.07 11.31 12.06
C LYS A 2 -12.43 9.91 12.10
N PRO A 3 -11.36 9.67 11.34
CA PRO A 3 -10.67 8.37 11.36
C PRO A 3 -9.82 8.21 12.62
N THR A 4 -9.60 6.97 13.03
CA THR A 4 -8.58 6.64 14.03
C THR A 4 -7.20 6.82 13.41
N CYS A 5 -6.42 7.79 13.91
CA CYS A 5 -5.08 8.07 13.37
C CYS A 5 -3.99 7.16 13.96
N GLU A 6 -4.28 6.50 15.08
CA GLU A 6 -3.35 5.56 15.72
C GLU A 6 -3.78 4.11 15.47
N GLY A 7 -2.87 3.32 14.90
CA GLY A 7 -3.12 1.90 14.68
C GLY A 7 -2.99 1.09 15.97
N HIS A 8 -3.90 0.14 16.18
CA HIS A 8 -3.83 -0.76 17.33
C HIS A 8 -2.56 -1.64 17.27
N PRO A 9 -1.63 -1.57 18.25
CA PRO A 9 -0.33 -2.26 18.16
C PRO A 9 -0.44 -3.77 17.94
N GLY A 10 -1.43 -4.42 18.54
CA GLY A 10 -1.68 -5.85 18.34
C GLY A 10 -2.12 -6.22 16.92
N GLN A 11 -2.88 -5.34 16.25
CA GLN A 11 -3.33 -5.57 14.87
C GLN A 11 -2.16 -5.35 13.90
N ILE A 12 -1.33 -4.34 14.16
CA ILE A 12 -0.10 -4.09 13.39
C ILE A 12 0.84 -5.30 13.48
N LYS A 13 1.11 -5.83 14.68
CA LYS A 13 1.97 -7.03 14.86
C LYS A 13 1.42 -8.25 14.11
N LYS A 14 0.10 -8.45 14.13
CA LYS A 14 -0.56 -9.54 13.39
C LYS A 14 -0.39 -9.36 11.88
N ALA A 15 -0.60 -8.15 11.37
CA ALA A 15 -0.41 -7.83 9.95
C ALA A 15 1.04 -8.07 9.50
N VAL A 16 2.03 -7.61 10.28
CA VAL A 16 3.45 -7.84 10.00
C VAL A 16 3.77 -9.33 9.91
N LYS A 17 3.27 -10.16 10.84
CA LYS A 17 3.49 -11.62 10.80
C LYS A 17 2.92 -12.25 9.53
N LEU A 18 1.74 -11.81 9.09
CA LEU A 18 1.10 -12.32 7.87
C LEU A 18 1.88 -11.89 6.61
N ILE A 19 2.28 -10.61 6.55
CA ILE A 19 3.06 -10.07 5.43
C ILE A 19 4.41 -10.77 5.31
N ALA A 20 5.12 -10.96 6.45
CA ALA A 20 6.43 -11.61 6.48
C ALA A 20 6.38 -13.10 6.07
N GLY A 21 5.25 -13.77 6.25
CA GLY A 21 5.04 -15.15 5.80
C GLY A 21 4.50 -15.28 4.38
N ALA A 22 4.20 -14.17 3.70
CA ALA A 22 3.59 -14.20 2.37
C ALA A 22 4.63 -14.57 1.29
N SER A 23 4.32 -15.56 0.47
CA SER A 23 5.24 -16.00 -0.61
C SER A 23 5.23 -15.06 -1.83
N ARG A 24 4.12 -14.36 -2.08
CA ARG A 24 3.92 -13.46 -3.23
C ARG A 24 3.07 -12.25 -2.82
N PRO A 25 3.60 -11.32 -2.00
CA PRO A 25 2.85 -10.17 -1.54
C PRO A 25 2.52 -9.20 -2.67
N LEU A 26 1.39 -8.51 -2.56
CA LEU A 26 0.94 -7.44 -3.45
C LEU A 26 0.34 -6.33 -2.58
N LEU A 27 0.72 -5.08 -2.86
CA LEU A 27 0.11 -3.92 -2.21
C LEU A 27 -1.01 -3.37 -3.09
N TYR A 28 -2.25 -3.47 -2.62
CA TYR A 28 -3.40 -2.84 -3.26
C TYR A 28 -3.83 -1.60 -2.48
N ILE A 29 -3.56 -0.42 -3.02
CA ILE A 29 -3.74 0.85 -2.33
C ILE A 29 -4.97 1.61 -2.82
N GLY A 30 -5.56 2.43 -1.93
CA GLY A 30 -6.65 3.34 -2.26
C GLY A 30 -6.34 4.79 -1.90
N GLY A 31 -7.36 5.65 -1.98
CA GLY A 31 -7.22 7.09 -1.71
C GLY A 31 -6.79 7.45 -0.29
N GLY A 32 -6.83 6.50 0.65
CA GLY A 32 -6.26 6.69 1.99
C GLY A 32 -4.78 7.10 1.96
N VAL A 33 -3.99 6.59 1.00
CA VAL A 33 -2.57 6.97 0.85
C VAL A 33 -2.41 8.43 0.45
N ILE A 34 -3.30 8.92 -0.42
CA ILE A 34 -3.32 10.34 -0.84
C ILE A 34 -3.72 11.22 0.35
N LEU A 35 -4.82 10.87 1.01
CA LEU A 35 -5.38 11.64 2.12
C LEU A 35 -4.43 11.75 3.32
N SER A 36 -3.63 10.71 3.57
CA SER A 36 -2.64 10.71 4.66
C SER A 36 -1.28 11.27 4.25
N GLY A 37 -1.03 11.49 2.95
CA GLY A 37 0.28 11.86 2.46
C GLY A 37 1.34 10.76 2.59
N ALA A 38 0.95 9.50 2.80
CA ALA A 38 1.86 8.38 3.12
C ALA A 38 2.63 7.78 1.92
N HIS A 39 2.93 8.60 0.92
CA HIS A 39 3.57 8.16 -0.34
C HIS A 39 5.01 7.67 -0.13
N LYS A 40 5.75 8.25 0.83
CA LYS A 40 7.14 7.85 1.15
C LYS A 40 7.17 6.53 1.90
N GLU A 41 6.29 6.37 2.87
CA GLU A 41 6.12 5.19 3.70
C GLU A 41 5.67 4.00 2.86
N LEU A 42 4.69 4.22 1.97
CA LEU A 42 4.27 3.19 1.01
C LEU A 42 5.43 2.76 0.12
N ARG A 43 6.21 3.71 -0.41
CA ARG A 43 7.35 3.41 -1.26
C ARG A 43 8.40 2.57 -0.53
N ALA A 44 8.78 2.99 0.68
CA ALA A 44 9.72 2.24 1.50
C ALA A 44 9.21 0.83 1.81
N LEU A 45 7.91 0.68 2.09
CA LEU A 45 7.30 -0.63 2.31
C LEU A 45 7.34 -1.51 1.06
N ALA A 46 6.97 -0.97 -0.11
CA ALA A 46 6.98 -1.70 -1.38
C ALA A 46 8.40 -2.18 -1.73
N GLU A 47 9.40 -1.30 -1.60
CA GLU A 47 10.81 -1.62 -1.86
C GLU A 47 11.35 -2.62 -0.83
N THR A 48 10.98 -2.51 0.45
CA THR A 48 11.41 -3.46 1.49
C THR A 48 10.84 -4.87 1.24
N LEU A 49 9.57 -4.95 0.87
CA LEU A 49 8.90 -6.22 0.60
C LEU A 49 9.21 -6.78 -0.79
N GLN A 50 9.83 -5.99 -1.67
CA GLN A 50 9.89 -6.24 -3.11
C GLN A 50 8.51 -6.60 -3.68
N ALA A 51 7.48 -5.93 -3.17
CA ALA A 51 6.09 -6.22 -3.48
C ALA A 51 5.59 -5.29 -4.60
N PRO A 52 4.98 -5.83 -5.67
CA PRO A 52 4.29 -4.99 -6.64
C PRO A 52 3.17 -4.17 -5.98
N VAL A 53 2.86 -3.03 -6.59
CA VAL A 53 1.86 -2.07 -6.13
C VAL A 53 0.85 -1.82 -7.23
N THR A 54 -0.42 -1.96 -6.90
CA THR A 54 -1.57 -1.57 -7.70
C THR A 54 -2.44 -0.60 -6.92
N TRP A 55 -3.21 0.25 -7.61
CA TRP A 55 -4.05 1.25 -6.97
C TRP A 55 -5.47 1.28 -7.53
N THR A 56 -6.42 1.72 -6.70
CA THR A 56 -7.77 2.07 -7.14
C THR A 56 -7.76 3.40 -7.89
N LEU A 57 -8.89 3.78 -8.51
CA LEU A 57 -9.09 5.13 -9.06
C LEU A 57 -8.81 6.22 -8.02
N MET A 58 -9.22 6.02 -6.77
CA MET A 58 -8.98 6.98 -5.69
C MET A 58 -7.53 7.00 -5.22
N GLY A 59 -6.75 5.95 -5.49
CA GLY A 59 -5.33 5.86 -5.18
C GLY A 59 -4.42 6.36 -6.30
N ILE A 60 -4.97 6.91 -7.40
CA ILE A 60 -4.18 7.42 -8.50
C ILE A 60 -3.21 8.50 -8.01
N GLY A 61 -1.94 8.38 -8.37
CA GLY A 61 -0.86 9.25 -7.88
C GLY A 61 -0.30 8.86 -6.50
N GLY A 62 -0.83 7.83 -5.85
CA GLY A 62 -0.36 7.36 -4.54
C GLY A 62 0.96 6.59 -4.60
N PHE A 63 1.31 6.09 -5.79
CA PHE A 63 2.58 5.43 -6.09
C PHE A 63 3.08 5.87 -7.48
N PRO A 64 4.40 6.03 -7.71
CA PRO A 64 4.91 6.52 -8.99
C PRO A 64 4.63 5.51 -10.12
N ALA A 65 3.91 5.94 -11.16
CA ALA A 65 3.47 5.04 -12.23
C ALA A 65 4.62 4.39 -13.02
N GLY A 66 5.75 5.08 -13.16
CA GLY A 66 6.97 4.56 -13.81
C GLY A 66 7.89 3.76 -12.90
N HIS A 67 7.52 3.50 -11.64
CA HIS A 67 8.34 2.71 -10.74
C HIS A 67 8.35 1.23 -11.16
N PRO A 68 9.46 0.47 -11.06
CA PRO A 68 9.51 -0.94 -11.48
C PRO A 68 8.48 -1.86 -10.79
N LEU A 69 8.10 -1.53 -9.55
CA LEU A 69 7.08 -2.26 -8.78
C LEU A 69 5.64 -1.82 -9.10
N SER A 70 5.45 -0.85 -9.98
CA SER A 70 4.12 -0.37 -10.36
C SER A 70 3.45 -1.33 -11.34
N LEU A 71 2.25 -1.80 -11.00
CA LEU A 71 1.39 -2.59 -11.91
C LEU A 71 0.31 -1.76 -12.59
N GLY A 72 0.20 -0.46 -12.27
CA GLY A 72 -0.92 0.36 -12.72
C GLY A 72 -2.22 0.11 -11.95
N MET A 73 -3.34 0.53 -12.54
CA MET A 73 -4.67 0.33 -11.97
C MET A 73 -5.25 -1.03 -12.39
N LEU A 74 -5.55 -1.89 -11.43
CA LEU A 74 -6.38 -3.08 -11.65
C LEU A 74 -7.86 -2.69 -11.68
N GLY A 75 -8.57 -2.98 -12.79
CA GLY A 75 -10.03 -2.86 -12.88
C GLY A 75 -10.62 -1.97 -13.98
N MET A 76 -10.06 -1.96 -15.19
CA MET A 76 -10.74 -1.38 -16.38
C MET A 76 -11.15 -2.46 -17.42
N HIS A 77 -11.58 -3.63 -16.94
CA HIS A 77 -12.30 -4.64 -17.73
C HIS A 77 -13.35 -5.31 -16.87
#